data_AF-A0A0Q8ERV9-F1
#
_entry.id   AF-A0A0Q8ERV9-F1
#
_cell.length_a   1.000
_cell.length_b   1.000
_cell.length_c   1.000
_cell.angle_alpha   90.00
_cell.angle_beta   90.00
_cell.angle_gamma   90.00
#
_symmetry.space_group_name_H-M   'P 1'
#
loop_
_entity.id
_entity.type
_entity.pdbx_description
1 polymer ?
#
loop_
_entity_poly.entity_id
_entity_poly.type
_entity_poly.pdbx_seq_one_letter_code
_entity_poly.pdbx_strand_id
1 'polypeptide(L)'
;MAQVTAHDALTYSLKREQAQFAEEADRLAKQAAYIAANPPSEGRAVSGDITRLIQEAAFLLKRAATIEAGLEAVGLMDAETATTEK
;
A
#
# COMPACT_ATOMS: atom_id res chain seq x y z
N MET A 1 -29.82 1.09 -14.37
CA MET A 1 -28.56 0.89 -13.61
C MET A 1 -27.59 1.93 -14.12
N ALA A 2 -26.94 2.71 -13.25
CA ALA A 2 -25.92 3.68 -13.68
C ALA A 2 -24.74 2.92 -14.31
N GLN A 3 -24.21 3.42 -15.41
CA GLN A 3 -23.08 2.82 -16.11
C GLN A 3 -21.80 3.06 -15.28
N VAL A 4 -21.17 1.99 -14.80
CA VAL A 4 -19.90 2.08 -14.09
C VAL A 4 -18.80 2.37 -15.11
N THR A 5 -18.07 3.47 -14.91
CA THR A 5 -16.97 3.85 -15.80
C THR A 5 -15.65 3.22 -15.35
N ALA A 6 -14.65 3.18 -16.24
CA ALA A 6 -13.30 2.73 -15.88
C ALA A 6 -12.70 3.59 -14.76
N HIS A 7 -12.99 4.89 -14.77
CA HIS A 7 -12.61 5.84 -13.73
C HIS A 7 -13.23 5.45 -12.36
N ASP A 8 -14.52 5.17 -12.32
CA ASP A 8 -15.21 4.80 -11.08
C ASP A 8 -14.70 3.48 -10.51
N ALA A 9 -14.46 2.50 -11.39
CA ALA A 9 -13.90 1.21 -11.02
C ALA A 9 -12.48 1.33 -10.44
N LEU A 10 -11.63 2.14 -11.08
CA LEU A 10 -10.26 2.39 -10.62
C LEU A 10 -10.25 3.13 -9.28
N THR A 11 -11.02 4.20 -9.14
CA THR A 11 -11.15 4.97 -7.90
C THR A 11 -11.62 4.10 -6.74
N TYR A 12 -12.62 3.25 -6.96
CA TYR A 12 -13.09 2.30 -5.94
C TYR A 12 -12.01 1.28 -5.56
N SER A 13 -11.30 0.72 -6.55
CA SER A 13 -10.21 -0.23 -6.29
C SER A 13 -9.10 0.40 -5.47
N LEU A 14 -8.66 1.62 -5.82
CA LEU A 14 -7.61 2.34 -5.11
C LEU A 14 -7.99 2.63 -3.67
N LYS A 15 -9.24 3.00 -3.40
CA LYS A 15 -9.72 3.22 -2.03
C LYS A 15 -9.60 1.96 -1.17
N ARG A 16 -9.94 0.80 -1.74
CA ARG A 16 -9.79 -0.51 -1.07
C ARG A 16 -8.31 -0.85 -0.86
N GLU A 17 -7.48 -0.62 -1.87
CA GLU A 17 -6.04 -0.89 -1.78
C GLU A 17 -5.33 -0.01 -0.74
N GLN A 18 -5.69 1.28 -0.65
CA GLN A 18 -5.18 2.19 0.38
C GLN A 18 -5.54 1.72 1.80
N ALA A 19 -6.80 1.28 2.01
CA ALA A 19 -7.23 0.76 3.31
C ALA A 19 -6.42 -0.49 3.70
N GLN A 20 -6.27 -1.43 2.77
CA GLN A 20 -5.48 -2.64 3.01
C GLN A 20 -4.00 -2.34 3.24
N PHE A 21 -3.44 -1.40 2.47
CA PHE A 21 -2.06 -0.94 2.65
C PHE A 21 -1.85 -0.37 4.07
N ALA A 22 -2.78 0.45 4.56
CA ALA A 22 -2.70 1.01 5.91
C ALA A 22 -2.76 -0.08 7.00
N GLU A 23 -3.65 -1.07 6.86
CA GLU A 23 -3.75 -2.19 7.79
C GLU A 23 -2.50 -3.07 7.80
N GLU A 24 -1.89 -3.32 6.63
CA GLU A 24 -0.65 -4.08 6.52
C GLU A 24 0.55 -3.31 7.06
N ALA A 25 0.62 -1.99 6.80
CA ALA A 25 1.66 -1.13 7.35
C ALA A 25 1.62 -1.05 8.88
N ASP A 26 0.42 -0.95 9.46
CA ASP A 26 0.24 -0.98 10.93
C ASP A 26 0.65 -2.32 11.54
N ARG A 27 0.30 -3.44 10.88
CA ARG A 27 0.76 -4.78 11.31
C ARG A 27 2.28 -4.90 11.28
N LEU A 28 2.92 -4.43 10.20
CA LEU A 28 4.38 -4.46 10.07
C LEU A 28 5.04 -3.59 11.15
N ALA A 29 4.51 -2.40 11.43
CA ALA A 29 5.00 -1.52 12.48
C ALA A 29 4.92 -2.17 13.87
N LYS A 30 3.81 -2.84 14.18
CA LYS A 30 3.65 -3.61 15.43
C LYS A 30 4.66 -4.74 15.54
N GLN A 31 4.91 -5.47 14.45
CA GLN A 31 5.90 -6.55 14.43
C GLN A 31 7.32 -6.00 14.63
N ALA A 32 7.66 -4.89 13.99
CA ALA A 32 8.94 -4.21 14.17
C ALA A 32 9.13 -3.74 15.62
N ALA A 33 8.09 -3.15 16.23
CA ALA A 33 8.12 -2.73 17.63
C ALA A 33 8.30 -3.93 18.58
N TYR A 34 7.60 -5.05 18.33
CA TYR A 34 7.77 -6.27 19.12
C TYR A 34 9.21 -6.81 19.04
N ILE A 35 9.80 -6.82 17.85
CA ILE A 35 11.18 -7.26 17.64
C ILE A 35 12.16 -6.32 18.36
N ALA A 36 11.97 -5.00 18.25
CA ALA A 36 12.80 -4.02 18.95
C ALA A 36 12.70 -4.14 20.48
N ALA A 37 11.50 -4.42 21.00
CA ALA A 37 11.26 -4.62 22.44
C ALA A 37 11.88 -5.91 22.98
N ASN A 38 12.18 -6.88 22.10
CA ASN A 38 12.79 -8.15 22.46
C ASN A 38 14.13 -8.30 21.71
N PRO A 39 15.24 -7.71 22.21
CA PRO A 39 16.54 -7.83 21.56
C PRO A 39 17.08 -9.28 21.61
N PRO A 40 18.07 -9.61 20.76
CA PRO A 40 18.73 -10.92 20.79
C PRO A 40 19.30 -11.22 22.19
N SER A 41 19.11 -12.46 22.65
CA SER A 41 19.66 -12.98 23.91
C SER A 41 20.31 -14.34 23.65
N GLU A 42 21.03 -14.90 24.63
CA GLU A 42 21.50 -16.30 24.53
C GLU A 42 20.31 -17.22 24.23
N GLY A 43 20.37 -17.95 23.11
CA GLY A 43 19.29 -18.82 22.61
C GLY A 43 18.30 -18.19 21.62
N ARG A 44 18.34 -16.88 21.37
CA ARG A 44 17.42 -16.20 20.43
C ARG A 44 18.16 -15.36 19.38
N ALA A 45 18.16 -15.85 18.14
CA ALA A 45 18.61 -15.10 16.96
C ALA A 45 17.44 -14.35 16.31
N VAL A 46 17.63 -13.06 16.03
CA VAL A 46 16.59 -12.16 15.46
C VAL A 46 16.80 -11.92 13.95
N SER A 47 17.86 -12.48 13.36
CA SER A 47 18.24 -12.26 11.96
C SER A 47 17.15 -12.67 10.95
N GLY A 48 16.47 -13.78 11.20
CA GLY A 48 15.36 -14.25 10.34
C GLY A 48 14.15 -13.32 10.40
N ASP A 49 13.81 -12.83 11.58
CA ASP A 49 12.69 -11.91 11.77
C ASP A 49 12.97 -10.54 11.14
N ILE A 50 14.20 -10.04 11.25
CA ILE A 50 14.65 -8.82 10.56
C ILE A 50 14.59 -8.99 9.04
N THR A 51 15.03 -10.15 8.53
CA THR A 51 14.97 -10.42 7.08
C THR A 51 13.53 -10.42 6.58
N ARG A 52 12.61 -11.04 7.33
CA ARG A 52 11.18 -11.06 7.00
C ARG A 52 10.57 -9.65 7.03
N LEU A 53 10.88 -8.86 8.06
CA LEU A 53 10.46 -7.45 8.15
C LEU A 53 10.90 -6.64 6.92
N ILE A 54 12.15 -6.80 6.48
CA ILE A 54 12.68 -6.07 5.32
C ILE A 54 11.95 -6.49 4.04
N GLN A 55 11.68 -7.78 3.85
CA GLN A 55 10.94 -8.27 2.68
C GLN A 55 9.51 -7.75 2.64
N GLU A 56 8.81 -7.77 3.79
CA GLU A 56 7.45 -7.24 3.93
C GLU A 56 7.42 -5.72 3.69
N ALA A 57 8.39 -4.97 4.24
CA ALA A 57 8.55 -3.54 4.01
C ALA A 57 8.76 -3.22 2.52
N ALA A 58 9.64 -3.96 1.84
CA ALA A 58 9.91 -3.78 0.43
C ALA A 58 8.67 -4.06 -0.44
N PHE A 59 7.88 -5.07 -0.08
CA PHE A 59 6.61 -5.35 -0.75
C PHE A 59 5.61 -4.20 -0.57
N LEU A 60 5.48 -3.67 0.64
CA LEU A 60 4.63 -2.51 0.91
C LEU A 60 5.08 -1.28 0.12
N LEU A 61 6.38 -1.00 0.06
CA LEU A 61 6.90 0.12 -0.75
C LEU A 61 6.53 -0.01 -2.23
N LYS A 62 6.66 -1.21 -2.80
CA LYS A 62 6.23 -1.47 -4.19
C LYS A 62 4.73 -1.22 -4.38
N ARG A 63 3.92 -1.66 -3.41
CA ARG A 63 2.46 -1.48 -3.43
C ARG A 63 2.08 0.00 -3.31
N ALA A 64 2.77 0.76 -2.46
CA ALA A 64 2.59 2.21 -2.33
C ALA A 64 2.83 2.93 -3.67
N ALA A 65 3.93 2.59 -4.37
CA ALA A 65 4.22 3.16 -5.69
C ALA A 65 3.13 2.82 -6.73
N THR A 66 2.52 1.64 -6.64
CA THR A 66 1.42 1.24 -7.53
C THR A 66 0.15 2.03 -7.25
N ILE A 67 -0.16 2.26 -5.96
CA ILE A 67 -1.29 3.11 -5.54
C ILE A 67 -1.08 4.56 -6.02
N GLU A 68 0.13 5.10 -5.86
CA GLU A 68 0.48 6.45 -6.32
C GLU A 68 0.30 6.60 -7.84
N ALA A 69 0.82 5.65 -8.62
CA ALA A 69 0.63 5.63 -10.07
C ALA A 69 -0.86 5.51 -10.46
N GLY A 70 -1.65 4.75 -9.70
CA GLY A 70 -3.10 4.65 -9.92
C GLY A 70 -3.83 5.96 -9.63
N LEU A 71 -3.44 6.69 -8.58
CA LEU A 71 -3.98 8.01 -8.28
C LEU A 71 -3.64 9.04 -9.36
N GLU A 72 -2.42 8.99 -9.89
CA GLU A 72 -2.03 9.82 -11.03
C GLU A 72 -2.86 9.51 -12.27
N ALA A 73 -3.08 8.22 -12.57
CA ALA A 73 -3.91 7.80 -13.69
C ALA A 73 -5.37 8.29 -13.57
N VAL A 74 -5.95 8.24 -12.37
CA VAL A 74 -7.28 8.83 -12.09
C VAL A 74 -7.27 10.33 -12.37
N GLY A 75 -6.26 11.06 -11.89
CA GLY A 75 -6.14 12.50 -12.14
C GLY A 75 -6.01 12.86 -13.63
N LEU A 76 -5.35 12.02 -14.43
CA LEU A 76 -5.26 12.19 -15.88
C LEU A 76 -6.61 11.96 -16.58
N MET A 77 -7.39 10.98 -16.13
CA MET A 77 -8.74 10.72 -16.66
C MET A 77 -9.71 11.88 -16.37
N ASP A 78 -9.62 12.49 -15.19
CA ASP A 78 -10.39 13.69 -14.83
C ASP A 78 -10.01 14.89 -15.71
N ALA A 79 -8.72 15.04 -16.03
CA ALA A 79 -8.26 16.11 -16.93
C ALA A 79 -8.75 15.91 -18.37
N GLU A 80 -8.73 14.68 -18.88
CA GLU A 80 -9.18 14.34 -20.24
C GLU A 80 -10.68 14.60 -20.43
N THR A 81 -11.50 14.23 -19.44
CA THR A 81 -12.94 14.51 -19.43
C THR A 81 -13.23 16.02 -19.38
N ALA A 82 -12.50 16.78 -18.55
CA ALA A 82 -12.64 18.23 -18.50
C ALA A 82 -12.25 18.96 -19.81
N THR A 83 -11.33 18.39 -20.61
CA THR A 83 -10.96 18.96 -21.92
C THR A 83 -11.92 18.62 -23.06
N THR A 84 -12.70 17.54 -22.93
CA THR A 84 -13.64 17.10 -23.97
C THR A 84 -15.04 17.71 -23.84
N GLU A 85 -15.35 18.34 -22.72
CA GLU A 85 -16.60 19.07 -22.47
C GLU A 85 -16.58 20.57 -22.87
N LYS A 86 -15.48 21.07 -23.46
CA LYS A 86 -15.36 22.43 -24.02
C LYS A 86 -15.48 22.46 -25.53
#